data_AF-A0A2V9BC17-F1
#
_entry.id   AF-A0A2V9BC17-F1
#
_cell.length_a   1.000
_cell.length_b   1.000
_cell.length_c   1.000
_cell.angle_alpha   90.00
_cell.angle_beta   90.00
_cell.angle_gamma   90.00
#
_symmetry.space_group_name_H-M   'P 1'
#
loop_
_entity.id
_entity.type
_entity.pdbx_description
1 polymer ?
#
loop_
_entity_poly.entity_id
_entity_poly.type
_entity_poly.pdbx_seq_one_letter_code
_entity_poly.pdbx_strand_id
1 'polypeptide(L)' 'DVLQVSDGSLYPALHKLEQEGWITAEWKTSEFGRRAKYYSLTRLGRRQLEKEADNWGRLSSAISRVIKLKEA' A
#
# COMPACT_ATOMS: atom_id res chain seq x y z
N ASP A 1 6.37 13.85 2.16
CA ASP A 1 5.31 14.80 2.55
C ASP A 1 3.96 14.70 1.83
N VAL A 2 3.80 13.94 0.73
CA VAL A 2 2.50 13.89 0.02
C VAL A 2 1.49 12.92 0.64
N LEU A 3 1.96 11.82 1.26
CA LEU A 3 1.11 10.83 1.92
C LEU A 3 1.54 10.71 3.39
N GLN A 4 0.75 11.31 4.29
CA GLN A 4 0.90 11.11 5.72
C GLN A 4 -0.08 10.02 6.15
N VAL A 5 0.45 8.90 6.62
CA VAL A 5 -0.35 7.80 7.17
C VAL A 5 -0.22 7.87 8.69
N SER A 6 -1.35 8.02 9.37
CA SER A 6 -1.37 7.96 10.84
C SER A 6 -1.29 6.51 11.30
N ASP A 7 -0.70 6.27 12.48
CA ASP A 7 -0.65 4.94 13.09
C ASP A 7 -2.04 4.31 13.20
N GLY A 8 -3.06 5.11 13.53
CA GLY A 8 -4.46 4.68 13.63
C GLY A 8 -5.07 4.19 12.31
N SER A 9 -4.49 4.55 11.16
CA SER A 9 -4.93 4.07 9.84
C SER A 9 -4.00 2.99 9.27
N LEU A 10 -2.72 3.00 9.65
CA LEU A 10 -1.71 2.06 9.16
C LEU A 10 -1.98 0.63 9.66
N TYR A 11 -2.14 0.45 10.98
CA TYR A 11 -2.27 -0.90 11.53
C TYR A 11 -3.54 -1.63 11.07
N PRO A 12 -4.73 -1.00 11.01
CA PRO A 12 -5.90 -1.63 10.42
C PRO A 12 -5.71 -2.03 8.96
N ALA A 13 -5.02 -1.21 8.17
CA ALA A 13 -4.72 -1.54 6.77
C ALA A 13 -3.78 -2.75 6.67
N LEU A 14 -2.71 -2.80 7.47
CA LEU A 14 -1.80 -3.95 7.52
C LEU A 14 -2.52 -5.23 7.95
N HIS A 15 -3.41 -5.15 8.94
CA HIS A 15 -4.21 -6.30 9.37
C HIS A 15 -5.13 -6.81 8.25
N LYS A 16 -5.78 -5.91 7.50
CA LYS A 16 -6.62 -6.30 6.37
C LYS A 16 -5.80 -7.00 5.28
N LEU A 17 -4.65 -6.44 4.91
CA LEU A 17 -3.75 -7.04 3.92
C LEU A 17 -3.22 -8.41 4.36
N GLU A 18 -2.98 -8.60 5.66
CA GLU A 18 -2.54 -9.87 6.24
C GLU A 18 -3.69 -10.90 6.21
N GLN A 19 -4.92 -10.50 6.55
CA GLN A 19 -6.13 -11.34 6.48
C GLN A 19 -6.47 -11.78 5.05
N GLU A 20 -6.26 -10.89 4.06
CA GLU A 20 -6.43 -11.21 2.63
C GLU A 20 -5.29 -12.08 2.08
N GLY A 21 -4.26 -12.36 2.89
CA GLY A 21 -3.09 -13.16 2.51
C GLY A 21 -2.17 -12.45 1.51
N TRP A 22 -2.29 -11.13 1.37
CA TRP A 22 -1.47 -10.32 0.46
C TRP A 22 -0.11 -9.99 1.07
N ILE A 23 -0.02 -9.91 2.40
CA ILE A 23 1.24 -9.80 3.12
C ILE A 23 1.40 -10.92 4.15
N THR A 24 2.65 -11.23 4.46
CA THR A 24 3.05 -12.03 5.62
C THR A 24 3.77 -11.15 6.61
N ALA A 25 3.78 -11.55 7.88
CA ALA A 25 4.50 -10.83 8.91
C ALA A 25 5.39 -11.73 9.76
N GLU A 26 6.55 -11.20 10.13
CA GLU A 26 7.56 -11.91 10.91
C GLU A 26 8.12 -10.99 11.99
N TRP A 27 8.24 -11.48 13.22
CA TRP A 27 8.94 -10.77 14.27
C TRP A 27 10.44 -10.95 14.13
N LYS A 28 11.18 -9.85 13.98
CA LYS A 28 12.65 -9.85 13.97
C LYS A 28 13.18 -8.87 15.00
N THR A 29 14.40 -9.13 15.46
CA THR A 29 15.16 -8.14 16.22
C THR A 29 15.66 -7.09 15.24
N SER A 30 15.30 -5.83 15.47
CA SER A 30 15.80 -4.72 14.68
C SER A 30 17.28 -4.47 14.99
N GLU A 31 17.93 -3.65 14.15
CA GLU A 31 19.33 -3.23 14.33
C GLU A 31 19.58 -2.55 15.69
N PHE A 32 18.54 -2.05 16.34
CA PHE A 32 18.59 -1.40 17.66
C PHE A 32 18.20 -2.34 18.82
N GLY A 33 18.17 -3.66 18.59
CA GLY A 33 17.90 -4.66 19.62
C GLY A 33 16.43 -4.76 20.06
N ARG A 34 15.50 -4.05 19.41
CA ARG A 34 14.06 -4.08 19.72
C ARG A 34 13.34 -5.05 18.79
N ARG A 35 12.34 -5.77 19.29
CA ARG A 35 11.47 -6.60 18.42
C ARG A 35 10.60 -5.69 17.56
N ALA A 36 10.64 -5.91 16.25
CA ALA A 36 9.76 -5.27 15.27
C ALA A 36 9.07 -6.32 14.40
N LYS A 37 7.84 -6.03 13.99
CA LYS A 37 7.07 -6.87 13.07
C LYS A 37 7.36 -6.39 11.64
N TYR A 38 8.04 -7.22 10.87
CA TYR A 38 8.39 -6.97 9.47
C TYR A 38 7.34 -7.58 8.57
N TYR A 39 6.84 -6.79 7.62
CA TYR A 39 5.85 -7.24 6.65
C TYR A 39 6.49 -7.45 5.28
N SER A 40 5.99 -8.40 4.51
CA SER A 40 6.47 -8.68 3.16
C SER A 40 5.34 -9.13 2.26
N LEU A 41 5.37 -8.76 0.99
CA LEU A 41 4.37 -9.20 0.02
C LEU A 41 4.47 -10.70 -0.23
N THR A 42 3.33 -11.36 -0.22
CA THR A 42 3.22 -12.74 -0.70
C THR A 42 3.21 -12.78 -2.23
N ARG A 43 3.23 -13.98 -2.80
CA ARG A 43 3.01 -14.15 -4.25
C ARG A 43 1.62 -13.67 -4.68
N LEU A 44 0.60 -13.87 -3.84
CA LEU A 44 -0.76 -13.37 -4.09
C LEU A 44 -0.77 -11.84 -4.02
N GLY A 45 -0.14 -11.26 -2.99
CA GLY A 45 -0.06 -9.81 -2.82
C GLY A 45 0.66 -9.11 -3.96
N ARG A 46 1.74 -9.69 -4.52
CA ARG A 46 2.41 -9.13 -5.71
C ARG A 46 1.47 -9.04 -6.91
N ARG A 47 0.72 -10.11 -7.19
CA ARG A 47 -0.27 -10.11 -8.29
C ARG A 47 -1.40 -9.11 -8.07
N GLN A 48 -1.83 -8.94 -6.82
CA GLN A 48 -2.85 -7.95 -6.52
C GLN A 48 -2.31 -6.52 -6.65
N LEU A 49 -1.08 -6.27 -6.18
CA LEU A 49 -0.43 -4.98 -6.32
C LEU A 49 -0.34 -4.55 -7.78
N GLU A 50 0.04 -5.46 -8.70
CA GLU A 50 0.05 -5.18 -10.14
C GLU A 50 -1.32 -4.72 -10.64
N LYS A 51 -2.40 -5.41 -10.26
CA LYS A 51 -3.77 -5.05 -10.65
C LYS A 51 -4.20 -3.69 -10.09
N GLU A 52 -3.92 -3.43 -8.82
CA GLU A 52 -4.28 -2.15 -8.18
C GLU A 52 -3.48 -0.99 -8.77
N ALA A 53 -2.20 -1.20 -9.10
CA ALA A 53 -1.37 -0.21 -9.76
C ALA A 53 -1.89 0.13 -11.16
N ASP A 54 -2.28 -0.89 -11.95
CA ASP A 54 -2.89 -0.68 -13.27
C ASP A 54 -4.20 0.09 -13.17
N ASN A 55 -5.05 -0.28 -12.21
CA ASN A 55 -6.32 0.39 -11.96
C ASN A 55 -6.11 1.86 -11.56
N TRP A 56 -5.18 2.10 -10.62
CA TRP A 56 -4.80 3.44 -10.21
C TRP A 56 -4.28 4.27 -11.38
N GLY A 57 -3.45 3.70 -12.26
CA GLY A 57 -2.93 4.37 -13.45
C GLY A 57 -4.05 4.84 -14.38
N ARG A 58 -5.06 3.98 -14.61
CA ARG A 58 -6.24 4.35 -15.44
C ARG A 58 -7.04 5.48 -14.79
N LEU A 59 -7.35 5.36 -13.51
CA LEU A 59 -8.16 6.34 -12.78
C LEU A 59 -7.46 7.70 -12.69
N SER A 60 -6.21 7.71 -12.25
CA SER A 60 -5.43 8.94 -12.09
C SER A 60 -5.19 9.65 -13.42
N SER A 61 -4.98 8.90 -14.51
CA SER A 61 -4.89 9.45 -15.87
C SER A 61 -6.20 10.11 -16.31
N ALA A 62 -7.34 9.45 -16.09
CA ALA A 62 -8.64 10.02 -16.43
C ALA A 62 -8.92 11.32 -15.68
N ILE A 63 -8.70 11.33 -14.35
CA ILE A 63 -8.86 12.53 -13.52
C ILE A 63 -7.92 13.65 -14.00
N SER A 64 -6.65 13.31 -14.27
CA SER A 64 -5.65 14.29 -14.74
C SER A 64 -6.06 14.93 -16.07
N ARG A 65 -6.70 14.18 -16.98
CA ARG A 65 -7.22 14.73 -18.24
C ARG A 65 -8.36 15.71 -18.00
N VAL A 66 -9.31 15.38 -17.11
CA VAL A 66 -10.43 16.27 -16.78
C VAL A 66 -9.94 17.58 -16.17
N ILE A 67 -8.97 17.53 -15.26
CA ILE A 67 -8.41 18.73 -14.63
C ILE A 67 -7.74 19.63 -15.69
N LYS A 68 -6.95 19.06 -16.61
CA LYS A 68 -6.27 19.83 -17.67
C LYS A 68 -7.20 20.41 -18.72
N LEU A 69 -8.39 19.84 -18.93
CA LEU A 69 -9.38 20.34 -19.87
C LEU A 69 -10.02 21.67 -19.42
N LYS A 70 -9.89 22.05 -18.15
CA LYS A 70 -10.54 23.25 -17.59
C LYS A 70 -9.76 24.55 -17.79
N GLU A 71 -8.66 24.52 -18.54
CA GLU A 71 -7.86 25.70 -18.91
C GLU A 71 -8.08 26.19 -20.35
N ALA A 72 -9.13 25.71 -21.04
CA ALA A 72 -9.53 26.17 -22.37
C ALA A 72 -10.73 27.13 -22.34
#